data_AF-A0A7W2T2D4-F1
#
_entry.id   AF-A0A7W2T2D4-F1
#
_cell.length_a   1.000
_cell.length_b   1.000
_cell.length_c   1.000
_cell.angle_alpha   90.00
_cell.angle_beta   90.00
_cell.angle_gamma   90.00
#
_symmetry.space_group_name_H-M   'P 1'
#
loop_
_entity.id
_entity.type
_entity.pdbx_description
1 polymer ?
#
loop_
_entity_poly.entity_id
_entity_poly.type
_entity_poly.pdbx_seq_one_letter_code
_entity_poly.pdbx_strand_id
1 'polypeptide(L)'
;MAGMQPLKSMILLLMLLLSACGDPIKEQITQQIPLTEQRIELLAQSLADGQVRNANLISQYGERLLQSKPSYKPLIDEFLKDTGTKGPMFVALVERLNTVKNQPQMFESSQAIYDELLNLYQAADPVLYSDALSDPLNVLADMSDGSLPRVNAMSKAQSMAANKAQDFGTGEQLIGNPSYGSWTSGSNGMSFWAWYGMYSMMGDVFGSRRTSYNDWGRGRNYSYYNDYGRKRYSSPDQLRKQNDLDTRTKKSFQSRGQKYTSAYSKNRTGASSISSQSKSAQTSANRFASKTTNKSAYAKSSKSGKNASFRNSKSTTSRSFRRGK
;
A
#
# COMPACT_ATOMS: atom_id res chain seq x y z
N MET A 1 -4.23 62.57 -31.07
CA MET A 1 -4.48 61.58 -29.99
C MET A 1 -4.09 60.18 -30.48
N ALA A 2 -2.80 59.80 -30.40
CA ALA A 2 -2.28 58.56 -31.02
C ALA A 2 -1.28 57.77 -30.14
N GLY A 3 -1.23 58.05 -28.83
CA GLY A 3 -0.26 57.42 -27.90
C GLY A 3 -0.82 56.29 -27.03
N MET A 4 -2.14 56.03 -27.06
CA MET A 4 -2.81 55.22 -26.03
C MET A 4 -3.14 53.77 -26.45
N GLN A 5 -2.97 53.43 -27.73
CA GLN A 5 -3.21 52.08 -28.25
C GLN A 5 -2.08 51.06 -28.02
N PRO A 6 -0.78 51.41 -28.09
CA PRO A 6 0.28 50.42 -27.84
C PRO A 6 0.33 50.00 -26.36
N LEU A 7 0.05 50.93 -25.44
CA LEU A 7 0.03 50.65 -23.99
C LEU A 7 -1.09 49.68 -23.60
N LYS A 8 -2.29 49.84 -24.16
CA LYS A 8 -3.43 48.92 -23.93
C LYS A 8 -3.17 47.52 -24.49
N SER A 9 -2.52 47.43 -25.65
CA SER A 9 -2.16 46.15 -26.27
C SER A 9 -1.08 45.42 -25.47
N MET A 10 -0.11 46.14 -24.90
CA MET A 10 0.94 45.57 -24.05
C MET A 10 0.39 45.07 -22.71
N ILE A 11 -0.56 45.78 -22.10
CA ILE A 11 -1.25 45.35 -20.87
C ILE A 11 -2.12 44.11 -21.12
N LEU A 12 -2.81 44.04 -22.25
CA LEU A 12 -3.62 42.88 -22.64
C LEU A 12 -2.75 41.64 -22.86
N LEU A 13 -1.59 41.81 -23.52
CA LEU A 13 -0.62 40.72 -23.73
C LEU A 13 0.01 40.26 -22.41
N LEU A 14 0.30 41.18 -21.49
CA LEU A 14 0.80 40.85 -20.16
C LEU A 14 -0.25 40.08 -19.32
N MET A 15 -1.52 40.48 -19.39
CA MET A 15 -2.65 39.78 -18.74
C MET A 15 -2.88 38.36 -19.32
N LEU A 16 -2.71 38.18 -20.62
CA LEU A 16 -2.76 36.87 -21.29
C LEU A 16 -1.58 35.97 -20.91
N LEU A 17 -0.38 36.55 -20.74
CA LEU A 17 0.81 35.83 -20.29
C LEU A 17 0.74 35.47 -18.79
N LEU A 18 0.08 36.30 -17.96
CA LEU A 18 -0.17 36.02 -16.54
C LEU A 18 -1.20 34.91 -16.31
N SER A 19 -2.14 34.72 -17.23
CA SER A 19 -3.16 33.65 -17.17
C SER A 19 -2.68 32.30 -17.73
N ALA A 20 -1.58 32.28 -18.48
CA ALA A 20 -0.93 31.05 -18.96
C ALA A 20 -0.02 30.36 -17.93
N CYS A 21 0.12 30.92 -16.72
CA CYS A 21 0.87 30.32 -15.62
C CYS A 21 -0.04 29.42 -14.74
N GLY A 22 -0.84 28.56 -15.38
CA GLY A 22 -1.62 27.54 -14.68
C GLY A 22 -0.71 26.40 -14.24
N ASP A 23 -0.76 26.01 -12.95
CA ASP A 23 -0.05 24.84 -12.44
C ASP A 23 -0.53 23.58 -13.21
N PRO A 24 0.31 22.96 -14.06
CA PRO A 24 -0.12 21.86 -14.93
C PRO A 24 -0.62 20.64 -14.15
N ILE A 25 -0.27 20.53 -12.87
CA ILE A 25 -0.73 19.44 -11.99
C ILE A 25 -2.20 19.65 -11.60
N LYS A 26 -2.68 20.90 -11.46
CA LYS A 26 -4.07 21.18 -11.08
C LYS A 26 -5.07 20.71 -12.14
N GLU A 27 -4.72 20.87 -13.42
CA GLU A 27 -5.53 20.35 -14.51
C GLU A 27 -5.55 18.81 -14.51
N GLN A 28 -4.39 18.17 -14.29
CA GLN A 28 -4.31 16.71 -14.16
C GLN A 28 -5.14 16.18 -12.99
N ILE A 29 -5.13 16.85 -11.84
CA ILE A 29 -5.99 16.51 -10.69
C ILE A 29 -7.46 16.59 -11.10
N THR A 30 -7.86 17.69 -11.76
CA THR A 30 -9.25 17.92 -12.18
C THR A 30 -9.74 16.83 -13.11
N GLN A 31 -8.88 16.36 -14.04
CA GLN A 31 -9.20 15.26 -14.95
C GLN A 31 -9.16 13.89 -14.25
N GLN A 32 -8.28 13.69 -13.26
CA GLN A 32 -8.07 12.40 -12.61
C GLN A 32 -9.13 12.07 -11.54
N ILE A 33 -9.74 13.08 -10.91
CA ILE A 33 -10.82 12.89 -9.93
C ILE A 33 -11.97 12.03 -10.49
N PRO A 34 -12.65 12.39 -11.60
CA PRO A 34 -13.80 11.61 -12.10
C PRO A 34 -13.41 10.20 -12.53
N LEU A 35 -12.20 9.99 -13.06
CA LEU A 35 -11.69 8.66 -13.39
C LEU A 35 -11.52 7.78 -12.14
N THR A 36 -11.06 8.38 -11.05
CA THR A 36 -10.85 7.70 -9.76
C THR A 36 -12.18 7.38 -9.08
N GLU A 37 -13.15 8.30 -9.14
CA GLU A 37 -14.52 8.07 -8.69
C GLU A 37 -15.17 6.90 -9.41
N GLN A 38 -15.16 6.93 -10.75
CA GLN A 38 -15.70 5.86 -11.57
C GLN A 38 -15.02 4.52 -11.26
N ARG A 39 -13.70 4.52 -11.02
CA ARG A 39 -12.97 3.29 -10.68
C ARG A 39 -13.41 2.70 -9.34
N ILE A 40 -13.65 3.53 -8.33
CA ILE A 40 -14.14 3.09 -7.01
C ILE A 40 -15.59 2.59 -7.12
N GLU A 41 -16.43 3.24 -7.93
CA GLU A 41 -17.80 2.78 -8.19
C GLU A 41 -17.81 1.42 -8.93
N LEU A 42 -16.96 1.25 -9.94
CA LEU A 42 -16.79 -0.04 -10.62
C LEU A 42 -16.32 -1.14 -9.67
N LEU A 43 -15.45 -0.83 -8.71
CA LEU A 43 -15.07 -1.78 -7.66
C LEU A 43 -16.27 -2.13 -6.76
N ALA A 44 -17.08 -1.14 -6.37
CA ALA A 44 -18.29 -1.36 -5.59
C ALA A 44 -19.26 -2.31 -6.29
N GLN A 45 -19.48 -2.09 -7.59
CA GLN A 45 -20.29 -2.95 -8.44
C GLN A 45 -19.68 -4.36 -8.56
N SER A 46 -18.36 -4.45 -8.78
CA SER A 46 -17.65 -5.74 -8.86
C SER A 46 -17.74 -6.54 -7.56
N LEU A 47 -17.76 -5.88 -6.40
CA LEU A 47 -17.99 -6.53 -5.11
C LEU A 47 -19.44 -7.01 -4.99
N ALA A 48 -20.41 -6.17 -5.34
CA ALA A 48 -21.84 -6.52 -5.30
C ALA A 48 -22.19 -7.69 -6.24
N ASP A 49 -21.58 -7.72 -7.42
CA ASP A 49 -21.79 -8.75 -8.44
C ASP A 49 -20.97 -10.03 -8.20
N GLY A 50 -20.22 -10.11 -7.10
CA GLY A 50 -19.38 -11.27 -6.79
C GLY A 50 -18.26 -11.50 -7.79
N GLN A 51 -17.73 -10.45 -8.43
CA GLN A 51 -16.63 -10.53 -9.39
C GLN A 51 -15.25 -10.46 -8.74
N VAL A 52 -15.17 -10.04 -7.47
CA VAL A 52 -13.92 -10.01 -6.70
C VAL A 52 -13.68 -11.38 -6.05
N ARG A 53 -12.81 -12.19 -6.66
CA ARG A 53 -12.57 -13.59 -6.26
C ARG A 53 -12.33 -13.78 -4.76
N ASN A 54 -11.41 -13.01 -4.16
CA ASN A 54 -11.08 -13.19 -2.74
C ASN A 54 -12.19 -12.69 -1.81
N ALA A 55 -13.05 -11.77 -2.24
CA ALA A 55 -14.26 -11.39 -1.49
C ALA A 55 -15.22 -12.58 -1.38
N ASN A 56 -15.46 -13.31 -2.48
CA ASN A 56 -16.28 -14.51 -2.45
C ASN A 56 -15.69 -15.61 -1.55
N LEU A 57 -14.37 -15.77 -1.57
CA LEU A 57 -13.70 -16.74 -0.70
C LEU A 57 -13.80 -16.36 0.78
N ILE A 58 -13.76 -15.07 1.12
CA ILE A 58 -14.00 -14.59 2.49
C ILE A 58 -15.40 -14.98 2.95
N SER A 59 -16.43 -14.80 2.11
CA SER A 59 -17.80 -15.25 2.42
C SER A 59 -17.84 -16.76 2.70
N GLN A 60 -17.30 -17.58 1.80
CA GLN A 60 -17.30 -19.05 1.95
C GLN A 60 -16.54 -19.51 3.19
N TYR A 61 -15.38 -18.90 3.48
CA TYR A 61 -14.55 -19.25 4.64
C TYR A 61 -15.23 -18.83 5.94
N GLY A 62 -15.79 -17.62 5.96
CA GLY A 62 -16.55 -17.10 7.09
C GLY A 62 -17.75 -17.97 7.43
N GLU A 63 -18.57 -18.34 6.44
CA GLU A 63 -19.74 -19.21 6.64
C GLU A 63 -19.36 -20.58 7.22
N ARG A 64 -18.29 -21.20 6.71
CA ARG A 64 -17.80 -22.47 7.26
C ARG A 64 -17.28 -22.31 8.70
N LEU A 65 -16.60 -21.21 9.00
CA LEU A 65 -16.10 -20.92 10.34
C LEU A 65 -17.21 -20.59 11.34
N LEU A 66 -18.30 -19.96 10.90
CA LEU A 66 -19.47 -19.73 11.75
C LEU A 66 -20.09 -21.05 12.23
N GLN A 67 -20.01 -22.11 11.41
CA GLN A 67 -20.48 -23.44 11.77
C GLN A 67 -19.48 -24.17 12.69
N SER A 68 -18.18 -24.13 12.37
CA SER A 68 -17.16 -24.91 13.10
C SER A 68 -16.62 -24.22 14.34
N LYS A 69 -16.65 -22.88 14.39
CA LYS A 69 -16.12 -22.04 15.47
C LYS A 69 -17.09 -20.90 15.84
N PRO A 70 -18.30 -21.22 16.33
CA PRO A 70 -19.34 -20.22 16.61
C PRO A 70 -18.94 -19.19 17.68
N SER A 71 -18.02 -19.53 18.59
CA SER A 71 -17.47 -18.59 19.57
C SER A 71 -16.73 -17.41 18.96
N TYR A 72 -16.30 -17.51 17.69
CA TYR A 72 -15.62 -16.44 16.96
C TYR A 72 -16.56 -15.62 16.09
N LYS A 73 -17.88 -15.85 16.17
CA LYS A 73 -18.88 -15.18 15.32
C LYS A 73 -18.71 -13.66 15.23
N PRO A 74 -18.57 -12.90 16.34
CA PRO A 74 -18.44 -11.44 16.25
C PRO A 74 -17.25 -10.99 15.39
N LEU A 75 -16.14 -11.74 15.44
CA LEU A 75 -14.96 -11.44 14.65
C LEU A 75 -15.11 -11.90 13.19
N ILE A 76 -15.69 -13.07 12.97
CA ILE A 76 -15.95 -13.57 11.61
C ILE A 76 -16.90 -12.63 10.87
N ASP A 77 -17.95 -12.13 11.55
CA ASP A 77 -18.89 -11.16 10.99
C ASP A 77 -18.19 -9.85 10.58
N GLU A 78 -17.11 -9.46 11.26
CA GLU A 78 -16.32 -8.30 10.87
C GLU A 78 -15.56 -8.53 9.56
N PHE A 79 -14.93 -9.71 9.41
CA PHE A 79 -14.30 -10.10 8.15
C PHE A 79 -15.29 -10.27 7.01
N LEU A 80 -16.51 -10.73 7.28
CA LEU A 80 -17.55 -10.83 6.26
C LEU A 80 -17.93 -9.47 5.67
N LYS A 81 -17.62 -8.35 6.33
CA LYS A 81 -17.81 -7.01 5.75
C LYS A 81 -16.85 -6.73 4.59
N ASP A 82 -15.65 -7.33 4.59
CA ASP A 82 -14.67 -7.21 3.48
C ASP A 82 -15.15 -7.85 2.17
N THR A 83 -16.28 -8.58 2.21
CA THR A 83 -16.92 -9.11 1.00
C THR A 83 -17.62 -8.03 0.17
N GLY A 84 -17.85 -6.84 0.74
CA GLY A 84 -18.63 -5.78 0.10
C GLY A 84 -18.16 -4.37 0.43
N THR A 85 -19.02 -3.38 0.17
CA THR A 85 -18.73 -1.94 0.32
C THR A 85 -18.68 -1.46 1.77
N LYS A 86 -18.99 -2.34 2.73
CA LYS A 86 -18.89 -2.05 4.18
C LYS A 86 -17.55 -2.46 4.77
N GLY A 87 -16.68 -3.11 3.98
CA GLY A 87 -15.36 -3.54 4.42
C GLY A 87 -14.46 -2.35 4.74
N PRO A 88 -13.67 -2.41 5.83
CA PRO A 88 -12.79 -1.31 6.23
C PRO A 88 -11.83 -0.85 5.13
N MET A 89 -11.37 -1.77 4.26
CA MET A 89 -10.52 -1.40 3.13
C MET A 89 -11.26 -0.59 2.07
N PHE A 90 -12.50 -0.96 1.73
CA PHE A 90 -13.29 -0.21 0.74
C PHE A 90 -13.69 1.16 1.29
N VAL A 91 -14.19 1.20 2.54
CA VAL A 91 -14.56 2.44 3.22
C VAL A 91 -13.38 3.42 3.25
N ALA A 92 -12.17 2.94 3.56
CA ALA A 92 -10.97 3.78 3.55
C ALA A 92 -10.67 4.39 2.17
N LEU A 93 -10.95 3.69 1.05
CA LEU A 93 -10.78 4.27 -0.29
C LEU A 93 -11.75 5.42 -0.53
N VAL A 94 -13.02 5.24 -0.15
CA VAL A 94 -14.06 6.27 -0.28
C VAL A 94 -13.74 7.49 0.58
N GLU A 95 -13.34 7.28 1.83
CA GLU A 95 -12.94 8.37 2.74
C GLU A 95 -11.76 9.16 2.21
N ARG A 96 -10.72 8.47 1.71
CA ARG A 96 -9.53 9.13 1.14
C ARG A 96 -9.86 9.93 -0.12
N LEU A 97 -10.72 9.41 -0.99
CA LEU A 97 -11.23 10.16 -2.14
C LEU A 97 -12.00 11.41 -1.69
N ASN A 98 -12.84 11.29 -0.67
CA ASN A 98 -13.54 12.43 -0.08
C ASN A 98 -12.58 13.47 0.52
N THR A 99 -11.49 13.05 1.16
CA THR A 99 -10.43 13.95 1.63
C THR A 99 -9.78 14.70 0.47
N VAL A 100 -9.46 14.03 -0.63
CA VAL A 100 -8.91 14.68 -1.83
C VAL A 100 -9.85 15.77 -2.36
N LYS A 101 -11.15 15.47 -2.46
CA LYS A 101 -12.14 16.38 -3.04
C LYS A 101 -12.46 17.58 -2.13
N ASN A 102 -12.64 17.31 -0.85
CA ASN A 102 -13.24 18.28 0.08
C ASN A 102 -12.23 18.92 1.02
N GLN A 103 -11.03 18.34 1.14
CA GLN A 103 -9.98 18.80 2.05
C GLN A 103 -8.59 18.78 1.40
N PRO A 104 -8.41 19.37 0.19
CA PRO A 104 -7.13 19.37 -0.52
C PRO A 104 -5.99 20.04 0.27
N GLN A 105 -6.31 20.94 1.21
CA GLN A 105 -5.35 21.59 2.10
C GLN A 105 -4.65 20.63 3.09
N MET A 106 -5.19 19.42 3.29
CA MET A 106 -4.57 18.39 4.13
C MET A 106 -3.34 17.76 3.47
N PHE A 107 -3.13 18.01 2.18
CA PHE A 107 -2.01 17.48 1.41
C PHE A 107 -0.88 18.52 1.35
N GLU A 108 0.36 18.04 1.41
CA GLU A 108 1.56 18.91 1.40
C GLU A 108 1.72 19.70 0.10
N SER A 109 1.20 19.19 -1.03
CA SER A 109 1.31 19.83 -2.35
C SER A 109 0.28 19.29 -3.34
N SER A 110 0.08 19.99 -4.46
CA SER A 110 -0.69 19.49 -5.62
C SER A 110 -0.18 18.11 -6.09
N GLN A 111 1.14 17.90 -6.08
CA GLN A 111 1.72 16.62 -6.46
C GLN A 111 1.28 15.49 -5.53
N ALA A 112 1.21 15.73 -4.21
CA ALA A 112 0.74 14.75 -3.25
C ALA A 112 -0.74 14.38 -3.46
N ILE A 113 -1.57 15.33 -3.88
CA ILE A 113 -2.97 15.08 -4.26
C ILE A 113 -3.03 14.17 -5.50
N TYR A 114 -2.26 14.51 -6.54
CA TYR A 114 -2.23 13.73 -7.78
C TYR A 114 -1.72 12.30 -7.53
N ASP A 115 -0.64 12.15 -6.76
CA ASP A 115 -0.10 10.85 -6.39
C ASP A 115 -1.12 10.02 -5.58
N GLU A 116 -1.90 10.66 -4.71
CA GLU A 116 -2.97 10.00 -3.96
C GLU A 116 -4.09 9.51 -4.90
N LEU A 117 -4.53 10.33 -5.86
CA LEU A 117 -5.52 9.92 -6.85
C LEU A 117 -5.05 8.71 -7.67
N LEU A 118 -3.78 8.69 -8.08
CA LEU A 118 -3.21 7.53 -8.77
C LEU A 118 -3.16 6.27 -7.87
N ASN A 119 -2.83 6.44 -6.59
CA ASN A 119 -2.86 5.34 -5.62
C ASN A 119 -4.28 4.79 -5.43
N LEU A 120 -5.28 5.67 -5.30
CA LEU A 120 -6.70 5.30 -5.19
C LEU A 120 -7.20 4.58 -6.44
N TYR A 121 -6.89 5.12 -7.62
CA TYR A 121 -7.26 4.50 -8.90
C TYR A 121 -6.69 3.08 -9.03
N GLN A 122 -5.43 2.87 -8.64
CA GLN A 122 -4.83 1.54 -8.63
C GLN A 122 -5.40 0.64 -7.53
N ALA A 123 -5.62 1.17 -6.33
CA ALA A 123 -6.19 0.40 -5.22
C ALA A 123 -7.62 -0.08 -5.52
N ALA A 124 -8.36 0.68 -6.34
CA ALA A 124 -9.71 0.35 -6.78
C ALA A 124 -9.75 -0.62 -7.98
N ASP A 125 -8.62 -1.11 -8.49
CA ASP A 125 -8.61 -2.19 -9.47
C ASP A 125 -9.09 -3.52 -8.83
N PRO A 126 -10.11 -4.20 -9.37
CA PRO A 126 -10.66 -5.42 -8.76
C PRO A 126 -9.64 -6.55 -8.56
N VAL A 127 -8.62 -6.66 -9.42
CA VAL A 127 -7.56 -7.69 -9.29
C VAL A 127 -6.62 -7.32 -8.16
N LEU A 128 -6.17 -6.06 -8.10
CA LEU A 128 -5.32 -5.56 -7.01
C LEU A 128 -6.06 -5.55 -5.66
N TYR A 129 -7.35 -5.26 -5.67
CA TYR A 129 -8.21 -5.29 -4.50
C TYR A 129 -8.41 -6.73 -4.02
N SER A 130 -8.71 -7.67 -4.93
CA SER A 130 -8.75 -9.09 -4.61
C SER A 130 -7.44 -9.56 -3.98
N ASP A 131 -6.28 -9.21 -4.56
CA ASP A 131 -4.98 -9.55 -3.98
C ASP A 131 -4.80 -8.97 -2.58
N ALA A 132 -5.28 -7.76 -2.32
CA ALA A 132 -5.21 -7.15 -1.00
C ALA A 132 -6.09 -7.83 0.04
N LEU A 133 -7.26 -8.31 -0.36
CA LEU A 133 -8.12 -9.16 0.46
C LEU A 133 -7.51 -10.53 0.80
N SER A 134 -6.36 -10.90 0.23
CA SER A 134 -5.68 -12.13 0.64
C SER A 134 -5.23 -12.10 2.11
N ASP A 135 -4.91 -10.92 2.66
CA ASP A 135 -4.52 -10.81 4.08
C ASP A 135 -5.69 -11.19 5.02
N PRO A 136 -6.88 -10.53 4.98
CA PRO A 136 -8.01 -10.92 5.83
C PRO A 136 -8.50 -12.36 5.55
N LEU A 137 -8.50 -12.79 4.29
CA LEU A 137 -8.84 -14.17 3.92
C LEU A 137 -7.89 -15.19 4.58
N ASN A 138 -6.59 -14.90 4.63
CA ASN A 138 -5.61 -15.78 5.25
C ASN A 138 -5.71 -15.78 6.78
N VAL A 139 -6.25 -14.72 7.39
CA VAL A 139 -6.59 -14.75 8.82
C VAL A 139 -7.72 -15.75 9.08
N LEU A 140 -8.79 -15.73 8.27
CA LEU A 140 -9.85 -16.73 8.35
C LEU A 140 -9.29 -18.15 8.12
N ALA A 141 -8.41 -18.32 7.14
CA ALA A 141 -7.74 -19.60 6.91
C ALA A 141 -6.96 -20.08 8.14
N ASP A 142 -6.22 -19.19 8.79
CA ASP A 142 -5.48 -19.53 10.02
C ASP A 142 -6.39 -19.81 11.22
N MET A 143 -7.52 -19.11 11.33
CA MET A 143 -8.54 -19.37 12.35
C MET A 143 -9.14 -20.76 12.23
N SER A 144 -9.02 -21.41 11.08
CA SER A 144 -9.58 -22.74 10.81
C SER A 144 -8.70 -23.90 11.31
N ASP A 145 -7.57 -23.60 11.96
CA ASP A 145 -6.54 -24.56 12.42
C ASP A 145 -6.04 -25.48 11.29
N GLY A 146 -5.95 -24.96 10.07
CA GLY A 146 -5.44 -25.66 8.89
C GLY A 146 -6.49 -26.42 8.07
N SER A 147 -7.78 -26.36 8.43
CA SER A 147 -8.86 -26.96 7.63
C SER A 147 -9.18 -26.18 6.35
N LEU A 148 -8.87 -24.88 6.31
CA LEU A 148 -9.01 -24.01 5.15
C LEU A 148 -7.61 -23.60 4.63
N PRO A 149 -7.34 -23.72 3.32
CA PRO A 149 -6.05 -23.37 2.76
C PRO A 149 -5.87 -21.85 2.67
N ARG A 150 -4.63 -21.39 2.88
CA ARG A 150 -4.24 -20.01 2.57
C ARG A 150 -4.28 -19.77 1.05
N VAL A 151 -4.57 -18.54 0.66
CA VAL A 151 -4.74 -18.08 -0.72
C VAL A 151 -3.73 -16.97 -1.02
N ASN A 152 -3.15 -17.02 -2.22
CA ASN A 152 -2.10 -16.11 -2.70
C ASN A 152 -0.82 -16.07 -1.83
N ALA A 153 -0.78 -16.87 -0.78
CA ALA A 153 0.32 -17.03 0.15
C ALA A 153 0.75 -18.50 0.26
N MET A 154 1.99 -18.74 0.66
CA MET A 154 2.46 -20.05 1.12
C MET A 154 1.76 -20.44 2.42
N SER A 155 1.85 -21.72 2.80
CA SER A 155 1.35 -22.15 4.12
C SER A 155 2.06 -21.39 5.25
N LYS A 156 1.41 -21.24 6.41
CA LYS A 156 1.97 -20.51 7.56
C LYS A 156 3.37 -21.01 7.91
N ALA A 157 3.51 -22.33 8.08
CA ALA A 157 4.77 -22.96 8.43
C ALA A 157 5.89 -22.71 7.40
N GLN A 158 5.59 -22.85 6.09
CA GLN A 158 6.56 -22.61 5.04
C GLN A 158 7.00 -21.14 5.00
N SER A 159 6.05 -20.21 5.11
CA SER A 159 6.32 -18.77 5.11
C SER A 159 7.15 -18.37 6.33
N MET A 160 6.85 -18.91 7.51
CA MET A 160 7.63 -18.65 8.73
C MET A 160 9.07 -19.16 8.61
N ALA A 161 9.25 -20.40 8.11
CA ALA A 161 10.56 -20.97 7.89
C ALA A 161 11.38 -20.16 6.88
N ALA A 162 10.78 -19.76 5.76
CA ALA A 162 11.44 -18.98 4.72
C ALA A 162 11.88 -17.59 5.20
N ASN A 163 11.12 -16.97 6.10
CA ASN A 163 11.40 -15.62 6.60
C ASN A 163 12.18 -15.57 7.91
N LYS A 164 12.39 -16.72 8.57
CA LYS A 164 12.79 -16.80 9.99
C LYS A 164 11.87 -15.91 10.84
N ALA A 165 10.57 -15.98 10.55
CA ALA A 165 9.56 -15.14 11.18
C ALA A 165 9.21 -15.67 12.57
N GLN A 166 8.75 -14.77 13.42
CA GLN A 166 8.11 -15.10 14.68
C GLN A 166 6.59 -15.19 14.45
N ASP A 167 5.92 -16.09 15.17
CA ASP A 167 4.47 -16.15 15.19
C ASP A 167 3.92 -15.04 16.10
N PHE A 168 3.19 -14.08 15.52
CA PHE A 168 2.50 -13.02 16.28
C PHE A 168 1.03 -13.36 16.59
N GLY A 169 0.63 -14.60 16.30
CA GLY A 169 -0.71 -15.11 16.49
C GLY A 169 -1.59 -14.92 15.26
N THR A 170 -2.86 -15.28 15.42
CA THR A 170 -3.89 -15.08 14.40
C THR A 170 -4.08 -13.58 14.14
N GLY A 171 -4.11 -13.18 12.87
CA GLY A 171 -4.24 -11.78 12.48
C GLY A 171 -2.91 -11.09 12.19
N GLU A 172 -1.76 -11.75 12.36
CA GLU A 172 -0.43 -11.14 12.13
C GLU A 172 -0.26 -10.47 10.76
N GLN A 173 -0.99 -10.94 9.75
CA GLN A 173 -0.99 -10.40 8.39
C GLN A 173 -1.56 -8.98 8.30
N LEU A 174 -2.48 -8.63 9.21
CA LEU A 174 -3.16 -7.33 9.22
C LEU A 174 -2.39 -6.28 10.03
N ILE A 175 -1.38 -6.69 10.80
CA ILE A 175 -0.57 -5.76 11.60
C ILE A 175 0.12 -4.76 10.68
N GLY A 176 -0.03 -3.48 11.00
CA GLY A 176 0.49 -2.36 10.21
C GLY A 176 -0.48 -1.83 9.14
N ASN A 177 -1.56 -2.54 8.82
CA ASN A 177 -2.58 -2.08 7.88
C ASN A 177 -3.58 -1.13 8.56
N PRO A 178 -3.62 0.16 8.18
CA PRO A 178 -4.42 1.17 8.86
C PRO A 178 -5.93 0.95 8.77
N SER A 179 -6.40 0.11 7.84
CA SER A 179 -7.81 -0.29 7.77
C SER A 179 -8.26 -1.11 8.99
N TYR A 180 -7.33 -1.79 9.68
CA TYR A 180 -7.67 -2.75 10.75
C TYR A 180 -7.15 -2.31 12.13
N GLY A 181 -6.33 -1.27 12.20
CA GLY A 181 -5.75 -0.79 13.45
C GLY A 181 -4.76 0.36 13.26
N SER A 182 -4.01 0.68 14.30
CA SER A 182 -2.90 1.62 14.23
C SER A 182 -1.78 1.33 15.22
N TRP A 183 -0.62 1.90 14.93
CA TRP A 183 0.48 1.95 15.89
C TRP A 183 0.22 3.04 16.93
N THR A 184 0.12 2.65 18.20
CA THR A 184 0.00 3.56 19.34
C THR A 184 1.31 3.58 20.11
N SER A 185 1.81 4.77 20.45
CA SER A 185 2.98 4.95 21.32
C SER A 185 2.56 5.02 22.78
N GLY A 186 3.12 4.16 23.63
CA GLY A 186 2.96 4.22 25.09
C GLY A 186 3.85 5.27 25.75
N SER A 187 3.57 5.57 27.01
CA SER A 187 4.35 6.52 27.84
C SER A 187 5.82 6.13 28.01
N ASN A 188 6.13 4.84 27.88
CA ASN A 188 7.50 4.29 27.91
C ASN A 188 8.24 4.41 26.57
N GLY A 189 7.67 5.11 25.58
CA GLY A 189 8.26 5.29 24.24
C GLY A 189 8.18 4.07 23.33
N MET A 190 7.64 2.94 23.80
CA MET A 190 7.40 1.76 22.96
C MET A 190 6.13 1.94 22.15
N SER A 191 6.15 1.53 20.88
CA SER A 191 4.96 1.53 20.04
C SER A 191 4.42 0.12 19.86
N PHE A 192 3.12 -0.04 20.02
CA PHE A 192 2.42 -1.32 19.90
C PHE A 192 1.26 -1.20 18.92
N TRP A 193 0.90 -2.32 18.30
CA TRP A 193 -0.25 -2.39 17.43
C TRP A 193 -1.54 -2.41 18.25
N ALA A 194 -2.47 -1.53 17.92
CA ALA A 194 -3.78 -1.43 18.50
C ALA A 194 -4.82 -1.70 17.40
N TRP A 195 -5.65 -2.71 17.61
CA TRP A 195 -6.74 -3.06 16.73
C TRP A 195 -7.93 -2.09 16.89
N TYR A 196 -8.70 -1.88 15.82
CA TYR A 196 -9.90 -1.04 15.86
C TYR A 196 -11.20 -1.85 15.97
N GLY A 197 -12.22 -1.24 16.59
CA GLY A 197 -13.57 -1.82 16.63
C GLY A 197 -13.58 -3.26 17.16
N MET A 198 -14.24 -4.15 16.43
CA MET A 198 -14.34 -5.57 16.79
C MET A 198 -13.03 -6.34 16.60
N TYR A 199 -12.05 -5.81 15.86
CA TYR A 199 -10.73 -6.42 15.75
C TYR A 199 -9.95 -6.39 17.07
N SER A 200 -10.34 -5.55 18.03
CA SER A 200 -9.79 -5.59 19.41
C SER A 200 -9.90 -6.98 20.04
N MET A 201 -10.95 -7.72 19.70
CA MET A 201 -11.14 -9.10 20.12
C MET A 201 -10.04 -10.05 19.64
N MET A 202 -9.28 -9.73 18.57
CA MET A 202 -8.14 -10.56 18.17
C MET A 202 -7.06 -10.60 19.25
N GLY A 203 -6.83 -9.47 19.92
CA GLY A 203 -5.88 -9.39 21.03
C GLY A 203 -6.28 -10.29 22.18
N ASP A 204 -7.56 -10.26 22.53
CA ASP A 204 -8.11 -10.95 23.70
C ASP A 204 -8.37 -12.45 23.44
N VAL A 205 -8.92 -12.79 22.27
CA VAL A 205 -9.32 -14.16 21.90
C VAL A 205 -8.13 -15.00 21.46
N PHE A 206 -7.20 -14.44 20.69
CA PHE A 206 -6.04 -15.18 20.18
C PHE A 206 -4.77 -14.96 21.00
N GLY A 207 -4.89 -14.33 22.17
CA GLY A 207 -3.76 -14.12 23.09
C GLY A 207 -2.63 -13.32 22.47
N SER A 208 -2.92 -12.45 21.49
CA SER A 208 -1.90 -11.61 20.87
C SER A 208 -1.45 -10.59 21.90
N ARG A 209 -0.35 -10.92 22.59
CA ARG A 209 0.43 -9.98 23.39
C ARG A 209 0.60 -8.71 22.57
N ARG A 210 0.38 -7.54 23.17
CA ARG A 210 0.56 -6.23 22.52
C ARG A 210 1.81 -6.27 21.65
N THR A 211 1.61 -6.34 20.34
CA THR A 211 2.70 -6.62 19.42
C THR A 211 3.49 -5.33 19.24
N SER A 212 4.74 -5.33 19.73
CA SER A 212 5.60 -4.16 19.65
C SER A 212 6.11 -3.97 18.23
N TYR A 213 6.24 -2.73 17.77
CA TYR A 213 6.71 -2.42 16.41
C TYR A 213 8.11 -2.98 16.16
N ASN A 214 8.97 -2.95 17.17
CA ASN A 214 10.36 -3.37 17.05
C ASN A 214 10.48 -4.89 16.83
N ASP A 215 9.69 -5.66 17.59
CA ASP A 215 9.70 -7.12 17.51
C ASP A 215 9.01 -7.56 16.22
N TRP A 216 7.85 -6.99 15.92
CA TRP A 216 7.12 -7.24 14.69
C TRP A 216 7.94 -6.89 13.46
N GLY A 217 8.53 -5.70 13.37
CA GLY A 217 9.29 -5.28 12.18
C GLY A 217 10.45 -6.23 11.85
N ARG A 218 11.10 -6.78 12.89
CA ARG A 218 12.18 -7.76 12.74
C ARG A 218 11.66 -9.14 12.35
N GLY A 219 10.66 -9.63 13.08
CA GLY A 219 10.12 -10.99 12.99
C GLY A 219 8.94 -11.18 12.05
N ARG A 220 8.43 -10.14 11.37
CA ARG A 220 7.18 -10.26 10.61
C ARG A 220 7.25 -11.29 9.48
N ASN A 221 6.12 -11.94 9.27
CA ASN A 221 5.86 -12.81 8.15
C ASN A 221 5.39 -12.03 6.90
N TYR A 222 5.14 -12.76 5.82
CA TYR A 222 4.53 -12.22 4.60
C TYR A 222 3.11 -11.69 4.85
N SER A 223 2.84 -10.50 4.29
CA SER A 223 1.48 -9.96 4.15
C SER A 223 1.43 -9.11 2.89
N TYR A 224 0.35 -9.22 2.13
CA TYR A 224 0.17 -8.45 0.91
C TYR A 224 0.33 -6.96 1.18
N TYR A 225 -0.33 -6.44 2.22
CA TYR A 225 -0.30 -5.03 2.55
C TYR A 225 1.14 -4.54 2.76
N ASN A 226 1.92 -5.17 3.63
CA ASN A 226 3.25 -4.66 3.96
C ASN A 226 4.27 -4.83 2.82
N ASP A 227 4.10 -5.86 1.99
CA ASP A 227 5.06 -6.22 0.95
C ASP A 227 4.72 -5.66 -0.45
N TYR A 228 3.45 -5.40 -0.74
CA TYR A 228 2.99 -4.91 -2.05
C TYR A 228 2.04 -3.72 -1.97
N GLY A 229 1.16 -3.70 -0.97
CA GLY A 229 -0.02 -2.82 -0.93
C GLY A 229 0.15 -1.49 -0.19
N ARG A 230 1.18 -1.34 0.64
CA ARG A 230 1.29 -0.29 1.66
C ARG A 230 0.99 1.12 1.15
N LYS A 231 1.62 1.53 0.04
CA LYS A 231 1.41 2.86 -0.56
C LYS A 231 -0.01 3.07 -1.11
N ARG A 232 -0.64 2.01 -1.62
CA ARG A 232 -1.97 2.09 -2.25
C ARG A 232 -3.10 2.10 -1.23
N TYR A 233 -2.92 1.38 -0.11
CA TYR A 233 -3.94 1.19 0.92
C TYR A 233 -3.66 1.98 2.21
N SER A 234 -2.77 2.96 2.17
CA SER A 234 -2.58 3.95 3.24
C SER A 234 -2.75 5.35 2.68
N SER A 235 -3.41 6.22 3.43
CA SER A 235 -3.40 7.66 3.13
C SER A 235 -1.99 8.25 3.29
N PRO A 236 -1.72 9.42 2.70
CA PRO A 236 -0.41 10.08 2.85
C PRO A 236 -0.03 10.33 4.32
N ASP A 237 -0.99 10.74 5.16
CA ASP A 237 -0.77 10.93 6.60
C ASP A 237 -0.42 9.62 7.32
N GLN A 238 -1.10 8.52 6.98
CA GLN A 238 -0.81 7.20 7.55
C GLN A 238 0.59 6.72 7.14
N LEU A 239 0.99 6.91 5.88
CA LEU A 239 2.34 6.59 5.41
C LEU A 239 3.39 7.40 6.14
N ARG A 240 3.16 8.70 6.34
CA ARG A 240 4.05 9.59 7.09
C ARG A 240 4.22 9.10 8.53
N LYS A 241 3.12 8.84 9.25
CA LYS A 241 3.15 8.30 10.63
C LYS A 241 3.94 6.99 10.73
N GLN A 242 3.74 6.08 9.78
CA GLN A 242 4.48 4.81 9.74
C GLN A 242 5.97 5.02 9.43
N ASN A 243 6.33 5.96 8.55
CA ASN A 243 7.73 6.30 8.25
C ASN A 243 8.41 7.00 9.45
N ASP A 244 7.68 7.86 10.16
CA ASP A 244 8.14 8.53 11.38
C ASP A 244 8.41 7.50 12.48
N LEU A 245 7.51 6.53 12.63
CA LEU A 245 7.69 5.41 13.56
C LEU A 245 8.95 4.59 13.21
N ASP A 246 9.10 4.19 11.94
CA ASP A 246 10.28 3.45 11.49
C ASP A 246 11.58 4.22 11.73
N THR A 247 11.56 5.53 11.46
CA THR A 247 12.70 6.44 11.66
C THR A 247 13.04 6.59 13.14
N ARG A 248 12.04 6.75 14.00
CA ARG A 248 12.21 6.82 15.46
C ARG A 248 12.80 5.53 16.01
N THR A 249 12.25 4.39 15.59
CA THR A 249 12.77 3.08 15.95
C THR A 249 14.21 2.92 15.50
N LYS A 250 14.53 3.26 14.25
CA LYS A 250 15.91 3.26 13.73
C LYS A 250 16.86 4.06 14.62
N LYS A 251 16.47 5.29 15.01
CA LYS A 251 17.26 6.15 15.91
C LYS A 251 17.49 5.50 17.28
N SER A 252 16.47 4.87 17.86
CA SER A 252 16.56 4.16 19.14
C SER A 252 17.51 2.95 19.10
N PHE A 253 17.54 2.21 17.99
CA PHE A 253 18.51 1.13 17.80
C PHE A 253 19.93 1.67 17.62
N GLN A 254 20.09 2.73 16.83
CA GLN A 254 21.39 3.38 16.62
C GLN A 254 22.00 3.93 17.90
N SER A 255 21.18 4.55 18.77
CA SER A 255 21.67 5.06 20.07
C SER A 255 22.12 3.95 21.02
N ARG A 256 21.69 2.71 20.80
CA ARG A 256 22.11 1.51 21.54
C ARG A 256 23.24 0.74 20.85
N GLY A 257 23.81 1.27 19.76
CA GLY A 257 24.83 0.59 18.97
C GLY A 257 24.33 -0.65 18.21
N GLN A 258 23.02 -0.83 18.08
CA GLN A 258 22.42 -2.01 17.46
C GLN A 258 22.07 -1.78 15.99
N LYS A 259 22.17 -2.83 15.18
CA LYS A 259 21.72 -2.81 13.78
C LYS A 259 20.19 -2.78 13.71
N TYR A 260 19.65 -1.92 12.86
CA TYR A 260 18.22 -1.84 12.56
C TYR A 260 17.94 -2.22 11.11
N THR A 261 17.03 -3.16 10.91
CA THR A 261 16.45 -3.45 9.60
C THR A 261 15.00 -2.99 9.64
N SER A 262 14.65 -2.04 8.78
CA SER A 262 13.28 -1.53 8.67
C SER A 262 12.30 -2.65 8.35
N ALA A 263 11.09 -2.57 8.91
CA ALA A 263 10.00 -3.48 8.59
C ALA A 263 9.69 -3.49 7.08
N TYR A 264 9.95 -2.38 6.40
CA TYR A 264 9.58 -2.14 5.01
C TYR A 264 10.77 -2.13 4.05
N SER A 265 12.00 -2.45 4.51
CA SER A 265 13.19 -2.39 3.65
C SER A 265 13.24 -3.50 2.60
N LYS A 266 12.53 -4.60 2.81
CA LYS A 266 12.47 -5.75 1.90
C LYS A 266 11.12 -6.43 1.96
N ASN A 267 10.72 -7.00 0.83
CA ASN A 267 9.59 -7.91 0.78
C ASN A 267 9.94 -9.22 1.51
N ARG A 268 8.96 -9.79 2.20
CA ARG A 268 9.03 -11.13 2.77
C ARG A 268 8.70 -12.19 1.72
N THR A 269 9.31 -13.35 1.85
CA THR A 269 9.05 -14.51 0.99
C THR A 269 7.72 -15.13 1.43
N GLY A 270 6.78 -15.31 0.53
CA GLY A 270 5.48 -15.88 0.92
C GLY A 270 4.39 -15.74 -0.13
N ALA A 271 4.53 -14.82 -1.09
CA ALA A 271 3.63 -14.75 -2.23
C ALA A 271 3.73 -16.01 -3.10
N SER A 272 2.63 -16.76 -3.26
CA SER A 272 2.59 -18.00 -4.07
C SER A 272 1.83 -17.83 -5.39
N SER A 273 0.91 -16.87 -5.48
CA SER A 273 0.07 -16.64 -6.67
C SER A 273 -0.36 -15.19 -6.82
N ILE A 274 0.52 -14.26 -6.46
CA ILE A 274 0.23 -12.83 -6.59
C ILE A 274 0.13 -12.41 -8.05
N SER A 275 -0.86 -11.59 -8.40
CA SER A 275 -1.11 -11.16 -9.77
C SER A 275 0.09 -10.43 -10.37
N SER A 276 0.23 -10.48 -11.70
CA SER A 276 1.21 -9.67 -12.43
C SER A 276 1.03 -8.18 -12.17
N GLN A 277 -0.23 -7.74 -12.03
CA GLN A 277 -0.63 -6.37 -11.76
C GLN A 277 -0.02 -5.91 -10.43
N SER A 278 -0.10 -6.72 -9.38
CA SER A 278 0.51 -6.41 -8.08
C SER A 278 2.03 -6.27 -8.16
N LYS A 279 2.70 -7.15 -8.93
CA LYS A 279 4.16 -7.07 -9.16
C LYS A 279 4.55 -5.82 -9.94
N SER A 280 3.77 -5.46 -10.97
CA SER A 280 3.99 -4.26 -11.79
C SER A 280 3.69 -2.97 -11.03
N ALA A 281 2.65 -2.95 -10.20
CA ALA A 281 2.28 -1.80 -9.37
C ALA A 281 3.36 -1.47 -8.32
N GLN A 282 4.04 -2.50 -7.78
CA GLN A 282 5.17 -2.28 -6.87
C GLN A 282 6.35 -1.59 -7.58
N THR A 283 6.64 -1.97 -8.82
CA THR A 283 7.76 -1.40 -9.59
C THR A 283 7.43 -0.03 -10.19
N SER A 284 6.16 0.27 -10.54
CA SER A 284 5.74 1.60 -11.01
C SER A 284 5.80 2.66 -9.90
N ALA A 285 5.42 2.32 -8.66
CA ALA A 285 5.55 3.21 -7.50
C ALA A 285 7.00 3.65 -7.20
N ASN A 286 8.00 2.91 -7.72
CA ASN A 286 9.42 3.28 -7.66
C ASN A 286 9.87 4.16 -8.84
N ARG A 287 9.15 4.15 -9.97
CA ARG A 287 9.45 4.98 -11.15
C ARG A 287 9.03 6.44 -10.97
N PHE A 288 7.96 6.72 -10.22
CA PHE A 288 7.59 8.09 -9.85
C PHE A 288 8.51 8.66 -8.75
N ALA A 289 8.99 7.82 -7.84
CA ALA A 289 9.99 8.22 -6.84
C ALA A 289 11.38 8.54 -7.44
N SER A 290 11.74 7.97 -8.61
CA SER A 290 13.03 8.25 -9.24
C SER A 290 13.06 9.55 -10.05
N LYS A 291 11.91 10.19 -10.29
CA LYS A 291 11.83 11.46 -11.04
C LYS A 291 12.03 12.72 -10.17
N THR A 292 11.88 12.62 -8.85
CA THR A 292 12.15 13.75 -7.93
C THR A 292 13.65 13.95 -7.64
N THR A 293 14.50 13.03 -8.09
CA THR A 293 15.96 13.22 -8.13
C THR A 293 16.46 13.30 -9.57
N ASN A 294 15.90 14.19 -10.38
CA ASN A 294 16.69 14.79 -11.45
C ASN A 294 17.78 15.65 -10.79
N LYS A 295 18.82 15.00 -10.23
CA LYS A 295 20.08 15.68 -9.98
C LYS A 295 20.54 16.20 -11.33
N SER A 296 20.58 17.52 -11.46
CA SER A 296 21.12 18.19 -12.63
C SER A 296 22.46 17.55 -13.00
N ALA A 297 22.61 17.20 -14.27
CA ALA A 297 23.83 16.58 -14.81
C ALA A 297 25.08 17.50 -14.75
N TYR A 298 24.97 18.66 -14.11
CA TYR A 298 26.01 19.70 -14.05
C TYR A 298 26.74 19.79 -12.70
N ALA A 299 26.32 19.04 -11.68
CA ALA A 299 26.97 19.08 -10.37
C ALA A 299 27.79 17.80 -10.11
N LYS A 300 28.91 17.62 -10.83
CA LYS A 300 30.05 16.77 -10.40
C LYS A 300 31.28 16.95 -11.31
N SER A 301 31.95 18.09 -11.20
CA SER A 301 33.36 18.19 -11.57
C SER A 301 34.19 18.61 -10.35
N SER A 302 34.63 17.64 -9.57
CA SER A 302 35.96 17.68 -8.95
C SER A 302 36.32 16.36 -8.26
N LYS A 303 37.48 15.86 -8.69
CA LYS A 303 38.41 14.94 -8.00
C LYS A 303 37.99 13.48 -7.74
N SER A 304 38.42 12.66 -8.70
CA SER A 304 39.32 11.51 -8.54
C SER A 304 38.83 10.26 -7.80
N GLY A 305 38.79 9.14 -8.52
CA GLY A 305 39.15 7.85 -7.94
C GLY A 305 38.32 6.63 -8.36
N LYS A 306 38.78 5.98 -9.44
CA LYS A 306 38.74 4.52 -9.68
C LYS A 306 37.45 3.89 -10.27
N ASN A 307 37.60 3.53 -11.55
CA ASN A 307 37.19 2.28 -12.21
C ASN A 307 35.80 1.70 -11.92
N ALA A 308 34.87 1.94 -12.85
CA ALA A 308 33.90 0.93 -13.25
C ALA A 308 33.60 1.09 -14.74
N SER A 309 33.99 0.08 -15.51
CA SER A 309 33.77 -0.04 -16.95
C SER A 309 32.27 -0.16 -17.25
N PHE A 310 31.71 0.85 -17.92
CA PHE A 310 30.41 0.74 -18.55
C PHE A 310 30.52 -0.12 -19.81
N ARG A 311 30.07 -1.38 -19.74
CA ARG A 311 29.67 -2.15 -20.93
C ARG A 311 28.16 -2.21 -21.00
N ASN A 312 27.62 -1.26 -21.74
CA ASN A 312 26.28 -1.30 -22.31
C ASN A 312 26.30 -2.30 -23.48
N SER A 313 25.44 -3.31 -23.48
CA SER A 313 25.00 -3.94 -24.73
C SER A 313 23.61 -4.54 -24.56
N LYS A 314 22.66 -3.92 -25.28
CA LYS A 314 21.42 -4.56 -25.72
C LYS A 314 21.80 -5.67 -26.69
N SER A 315 21.30 -6.88 -26.51
CA SER A 315 20.88 -7.68 -27.67
C SER A 315 19.78 -8.66 -27.28
N THR A 316 18.68 -8.51 -28.00
CA THR A 316 17.54 -9.39 -28.09
C THR A 316 17.98 -10.61 -28.91
N THR A 317 17.97 -11.81 -28.33
CA THR A 317 18.23 -13.03 -29.11
C THR A 317 16.99 -13.90 -29.15
N SER A 318 16.39 -13.92 -30.34
CA SER A 318 15.42 -14.87 -30.85
C SER A 318 15.94 -16.30 -30.78
N ARG A 319 15.14 -17.21 -30.21
CA ARG A 319 15.41 -18.65 -30.22
C ARG A 319 15.05 -19.23 -31.59
N SER A 320 16.06 -19.64 -32.36
CA SER A 320 15.88 -20.49 -33.53
C SER A 320 16.12 -21.96 -33.15
N PHE A 321 15.14 -22.80 -33.48
CA PHE A 321 15.25 -24.26 -33.46
C PHE A 321 16.03 -24.72 -34.70
N ARG A 322 16.97 -25.67 -34.55
CA ARG A 322 17.38 -26.52 -35.67
C ARG A 322 17.81 -27.92 -35.21
N ARG A 323 17.14 -28.89 -35.84
CA ARG A 323 17.39 -30.34 -35.89
C ARG A 323 18.85 -30.69 -36.23
N GLY A 324 19.31 -31.79 -35.61
CA GLY A 324 19.86 -32.95 -36.30
C GLY A 324 21.32 -32.91 -36.77
N LYS A 325 22.15 -33.75 -36.13
CA LYS A 325 22.70 -34.95 -36.75
C LYS A 325 22.87 -36.02 -35.68
#